data_AF-I0IF12-F1
#
_entry.id   AF-I0IF12-F1
#
_cell.length_a   1.000
_cell.length_b   1.000
_cell.length_c   1.000
_cell.angle_alpha   90.00
_cell.angle_beta   90.00
_cell.angle_gamma   90.00
#
_symmetry.space_group_name_H-M   'P 1'
#
loop_
_entity.id
_entity.type
_entity.pdbx_description
1 polymer ?
#
loop_
_entity_poly.entity_id
_entity_poly.type
_entity_poly.pdbx_seq_one_letter_code
_entity_poly.pdbx_strand_id
1 'polypeptide(L)'
;MATTPENAYPTTRLLQIQFGEDRAATIQAQADELGVPKSEADRYADEVQAAAEANTAYRLAQQRARDLGETARAAAARMNRTAASVIANVRARAEISADPAAVYAIASIAARQAPTPQGPPAAPTAVTCTLGSDGVTTITWAGSTQGTTFTVERELLMADGTTVPFAAFAGPTGRPIQDGTVPVGTATARYRVKAFRGNQSSAWSTPGVLQLVNNETLAANNLRLAA
;
A
#
# COMPACT_ATOMS: atom_id res chain seq x y z
N MET A 1 42.97 10.68 -7.97
CA MET A 1 42.37 10.84 -9.31
C MET A 1 43.38 11.57 -10.18
N ALA A 2 44.06 10.87 -11.09
CA ALA A 2 45.01 11.51 -11.99
C ALA A 2 44.23 12.34 -13.03
N THR A 3 44.45 13.65 -13.04
CA THR A 3 43.92 14.57 -14.04
C THR A 3 44.62 14.30 -15.37
N THR A 4 43.88 13.80 -16.36
CA THR A 4 44.36 13.70 -17.74
C THR A 4 44.86 15.07 -18.20
N PRO A 5 46.10 15.21 -18.71
CA PRO A 5 46.60 16.50 -19.15
C PRO A 5 45.73 17.07 -20.27
N GLU A 6 45.55 18.40 -20.26
CA GLU A 6 44.59 19.18 -21.07
C GLU A 6 44.73 18.99 -22.60
N ASN A 7 45.81 18.34 -23.07
CA ASN A 7 46.10 18.07 -24.47
C ASN A 7 46.27 16.57 -24.83
N ALA A 8 45.93 15.66 -23.92
CA ALA A 8 45.97 14.23 -24.23
C ALA A 8 44.77 13.80 -25.09
N TYR A 9 45.02 12.81 -25.96
CA TYR A 9 43.96 12.20 -26.75
C TYR A 9 42.89 11.59 -25.82
N PRO A 10 41.61 11.94 -25.99
CA PRO A 10 40.57 11.56 -25.06
C PRO A 10 40.09 10.12 -25.24
N THR A 11 39.43 9.59 -24.21
CA THR A 11 39.01 8.17 -24.15
C THR A 11 37.57 7.93 -24.57
N THR A 12 36.72 8.97 -24.56
CA THR A 12 35.32 8.83 -24.98
C THR A 12 35.18 9.25 -26.44
N ARG A 13 34.34 8.52 -27.19
CA ARG A 13 34.12 8.77 -28.63
C ARG A 13 33.70 10.21 -28.93
N LEU A 14 32.85 10.79 -28.08
CA LEU A 14 32.42 12.17 -28.26
C LEU A 14 33.57 13.16 -28.12
N LEU A 15 34.40 12.99 -27.08
CA LEU A 15 35.57 13.84 -26.89
C LEU A 15 36.62 13.59 -27.98
N GLN A 16 36.73 12.38 -28.52
CA GLN A 16 37.61 12.07 -29.66
C GLN A 16 37.20 12.82 -30.93
N ILE A 17 35.89 12.87 -31.22
CA ILE A 17 35.36 13.65 -32.34
C ILE A 17 35.67 15.14 -32.14
N GLN A 18 35.37 15.70 -30.95
CA GLN A 18 35.67 17.11 -30.66
C GLN A 18 37.16 17.43 -30.76
N PHE A 19 38.01 16.55 -30.19
CA PHE A 19 39.46 16.70 -30.26
C PHE A 19 39.95 16.71 -31.71
N GLY A 20 39.34 15.87 -32.55
CA GLY A 20 39.60 15.85 -33.99
C GLY A 20 39.15 17.11 -34.70
N GLU A 21 37.92 17.57 -34.46
CA GLU A 21 37.37 18.81 -35.04
C GLU A 21 38.26 20.02 -34.74
N ASP A 22 38.74 20.13 -33.49
CA ASP A 22 39.56 21.25 -33.05
C ASP A 22 40.97 21.28 -33.70
N ARG A 23 41.50 20.11 -34.11
CA ARG A 23 42.92 19.95 -34.46
C ARG A 23 43.17 19.51 -35.91
N ALA A 24 42.17 18.94 -36.59
CA ALA A 24 42.31 18.41 -37.95
C ALA A 24 42.85 19.46 -38.92
N ALA A 25 42.30 20.69 -38.89
CA ALA A 25 42.76 21.78 -39.77
C ALA A 25 44.22 22.18 -39.50
N THR A 26 44.64 22.24 -38.23
CA THR A 26 46.02 22.56 -37.86
C THR A 26 46.99 21.44 -38.26
N ILE A 27 46.61 20.18 -38.03
CA ILE A 27 47.42 19.01 -38.42
C ILE A 27 47.57 18.97 -39.95
N GLN A 28 46.50 19.27 -40.70
CA GLN A 28 46.53 19.34 -42.15
C GLN A 28 47.42 20.48 -42.67
N ALA A 29 47.38 21.65 -42.01
CA ALA A 29 48.17 22.82 -42.40
C ALA A 29 49.65 22.73 -42.01
N GLN A 30 50.01 21.91 -41.01
CA GLN A 30 51.37 21.77 -40.48
C GLN A 30 51.95 20.37 -40.70
N ALA A 31 51.38 19.61 -41.63
CA ALA A 31 51.72 18.19 -41.86
C ALA A 31 53.25 17.97 -42.05
N ASP A 32 53.90 18.83 -42.83
CA ASP A 32 55.35 18.74 -43.10
C ASP A 32 56.19 18.97 -41.83
N GLU A 33 55.82 19.94 -40.99
CA GLU A 33 56.52 20.24 -39.73
C GLU A 33 56.32 19.13 -38.69
N LEU A 34 55.16 18.48 -38.71
CA LEU A 34 54.82 17.36 -37.83
C LEU A 34 55.39 16.02 -38.31
N GLY A 35 55.98 15.97 -39.51
CA GLY A 35 56.48 14.73 -40.12
C GLY A 35 55.36 13.75 -40.51
N VAL A 36 54.15 14.25 -40.72
CA VAL A 36 52.98 13.45 -41.13
C VAL A 36 52.79 13.57 -42.64
N PRO A 37 52.66 12.46 -43.39
CA PRO A 37 52.36 12.53 -44.82
C PRO A 37 51.09 13.34 -45.08
N LYS A 38 51.12 14.28 -46.04
CA LYS A 38 49.97 15.15 -46.33
C LYS A 38 48.69 14.39 -46.66
N SER A 39 48.80 13.25 -47.35
CA SER A 39 47.67 12.36 -47.65
C SER A 39 47.04 11.72 -46.41
N GLU A 40 47.82 11.47 -45.36
CA GLU A 40 47.34 10.95 -44.09
C GLU A 40 46.64 12.03 -43.27
N ALA A 41 47.18 13.26 -43.27
CA ALA A 41 46.54 14.41 -42.63
C ALA A 41 45.21 14.78 -43.31
N ASP A 42 45.12 14.66 -44.64
CA ASP A 42 43.87 14.86 -45.40
C ASP A 42 42.84 13.79 -45.05
N ARG A 43 43.24 12.51 -45.05
CA ARG A 43 42.35 11.41 -44.66
C ARG A 43 41.83 11.56 -43.24
N TYR A 44 42.67 12.02 -42.31
CA TYR A 44 42.26 12.29 -40.94
C TYR A 44 41.19 13.38 -40.86
N ALA A 45 41.35 14.48 -41.59
CA ALA A 45 40.35 15.54 -41.64
C ALA A 45 39.00 15.05 -42.21
N ASP A 46 39.03 14.25 -43.28
CA ASP A 46 37.83 13.64 -43.87
C ASP A 46 37.13 12.68 -42.88
N GLU A 47 37.89 11.83 -42.18
CA GLU A 47 37.36 10.90 -41.17
C GLU A 47 36.73 11.64 -39.97
N VAL A 48 37.35 12.73 -39.52
CA VAL A 48 36.80 13.58 -38.45
C VAL A 48 35.48 14.21 -38.87
N GLN A 49 35.40 14.78 -40.07
CA GLN A 49 34.17 15.35 -40.59
C GLN A 49 33.06 14.30 -40.70
N ALA A 50 33.37 13.14 -41.27
CA ALA A 50 32.42 12.03 -41.39
C ALA A 50 31.91 11.57 -40.01
N ALA A 51 32.79 11.51 -39.00
CA ALA A 51 32.41 11.14 -37.64
C ALA A 51 31.51 12.18 -36.96
N ALA A 52 31.76 13.47 -37.18
CA ALA A 52 30.94 14.58 -36.69
C ALA A 52 29.51 14.55 -37.26
N GLU A 53 29.40 14.36 -38.57
CA GLU A 53 28.11 14.23 -39.28
C GLU A 53 27.34 13.01 -38.78
N ALA A 54 28.01 11.86 -38.63
CA ALA A 54 27.40 10.64 -38.11
C ALA A 54 26.90 10.80 -36.67
N ASN A 55 27.66 11.46 -35.80
CA ASN A 55 27.25 11.72 -34.41
C ASN A 55 26.05 12.68 -34.33
N THR A 56 25.98 13.67 -35.21
CA THR A 56 24.82 14.57 -35.33
C THR A 56 23.58 13.80 -35.80
N ALA A 57 23.70 12.97 -36.82
CA ALA A 57 22.62 12.12 -37.32
C ALA A 57 22.13 11.14 -36.25
N TYR A 58 23.04 10.54 -35.47
CA TYR A 58 22.71 9.66 -34.36
C TYR A 58 21.90 10.37 -33.27
N ARG A 59 22.30 11.57 -32.85
CA ARG A 59 21.57 12.37 -31.85
C ARG A 59 20.16 12.75 -32.33
N LEU A 60 20.04 13.17 -33.59
CA LEU A 60 18.75 13.47 -34.20
C LEU A 60 17.85 12.23 -34.26
N ALA A 61 18.40 11.08 -34.61
CA ALA A 61 17.66 9.81 -34.60
C ALA A 61 17.19 9.42 -33.19
N GLN A 62 18.02 9.62 -32.16
CA GLN A 62 17.63 9.39 -30.78
C GLN A 62 16.48 10.31 -30.33
N GLN A 63 16.52 11.59 -30.70
CA GLN A 63 15.45 12.53 -30.40
C GLN A 63 14.15 12.11 -31.10
N ARG A 64 14.21 11.83 -32.40
CA ARG A 64 13.06 11.36 -33.17
C ARG A 64 12.44 10.09 -32.58
N ALA A 65 13.26 9.16 -32.11
CA ALA A 65 12.78 7.95 -31.46
C ALA A 65 12.01 8.25 -30.16
N ARG A 66 12.48 9.21 -29.35
CA ARG A 66 11.78 9.66 -28.14
C ARG A 66 10.43 10.29 -28.49
N ASP A 67 10.42 11.24 -29.42
CA ASP A 67 9.21 11.96 -29.85
C ASP A 67 8.15 11.01 -30.44
N LEU A 68 8.57 10.05 -31.27
CA LEU A 68 7.70 9.00 -31.80
C LEU A 68 7.15 8.11 -30.69
N GLY A 69 7.97 7.76 -29.70
CA GLY A 69 7.53 6.99 -28.54
C GLY A 69 6.49 7.72 -27.70
N GLU A 70 6.66 9.02 -27.46
CA GLU A 70 5.67 9.85 -26.77
C GLU A 70 4.37 9.96 -27.56
N THR A 71 4.46 10.15 -28.88
CA THR A 71 3.31 10.19 -29.77
C THR A 71 2.51 8.88 -29.71
N ALA A 72 3.19 7.74 -29.76
CA ALA A 72 2.57 6.42 -29.65
C ALA A 72 1.89 6.22 -28.29
N ARG A 73 2.54 6.59 -27.17
CA ARG A 73 1.94 6.51 -25.83
C ARG A 73 0.72 7.41 -25.70
N ALA A 74 0.78 8.63 -26.23
CA ALA A 74 -0.34 9.56 -26.21
C ALA A 74 -1.52 9.06 -27.05
N ALA A 75 -1.25 8.43 -28.20
CA ALA A 75 -2.26 7.79 -29.03
C ALA A 75 -2.93 6.61 -28.30
N ALA A 76 -2.14 5.72 -27.68
CA ALA A 76 -2.67 4.62 -26.87
C ALA A 76 -3.51 5.11 -25.68
N ALA A 77 -3.07 6.18 -24.99
CA ALA A 77 -3.83 6.77 -23.90
C ALA A 77 -5.15 7.37 -24.37
N ARG A 78 -5.17 8.03 -25.55
CA ARG A 78 -6.40 8.52 -26.18
C ARG A 78 -7.34 7.37 -26.51
N MET A 79 -6.84 6.30 -27.15
CA MET A 79 -7.62 5.10 -27.46
C MET A 79 -8.24 4.49 -26.21
N ASN A 80 -7.47 4.31 -25.14
CA ASN A 80 -7.96 3.70 -23.89
C ASN A 80 -9.04 4.54 -23.22
N ARG A 81 -8.93 5.88 -23.26
CA ARG A 81 -9.99 6.77 -22.76
C ARG A 81 -11.28 6.62 -23.55
N THR A 82 -11.19 6.59 -24.88
CA THR A 82 -12.36 6.38 -25.75
C THR A 82 -12.96 5.00 -25.51
N ALA A 83 -12.16 3.95 -25.43
CA ALA A 83 -12.61 2.59 -25.14
C ALA A 83 -13.34 2.52 -23.79
N ALA A 84 -12.80 3.16 -22.75
CA ALA A 84 -13.44 3.23 -21.44
C ALA A 84 -14.82 3.92 -21.50
N SER A 85 -14.93 5.02 -22.25
CA SER A 85 -16.20 5.72 -22.47
C SER A 85 -17.21 4.85 -23.22
N VAL A 86 -16.79 4.17 -24.29
CA VAL A 86 -17.66 3.24 -25.04
C VAL A 86 -18.15 2.10 -24.13
N ILE A 87 -17.26 1.47 -23.37
CA ILE A 87 -17.63 0.40 -22.43
C ILE A 87 -18.59 0.93 -21.35
N ALA A 88 -18.41 2.15 -20.86
CA ALA A 88 -19.33 2.77 -19.91
C ALA A 88 -20.73 2.96 -20.51
N ASN A 89 -20.83 3.39 -21.77
CA ASN A 89 -22.11 3.50 -22.47
C ASN A 89 -22.79 2.15 -22.69
N VAL A 90 -22.02 1.10 -23.03
CA VAL A 90 -22.56 -0.27 -23.13
C VAL A 90 -23.14 -0.73 -21.79
N ARG A 91 -22.44 -0.46 -20.68
CA ARG A 91 -22.92 -0.78 -19.33
C ARG A 91 -24.20 -0.02 -19.00
N ALA A 92 -24.23 1.29 -19.23
CA ALA A 92 -25.42 2.12 -19.01
C ALA A 92 -26.63 1.63 -19.84
N ARG A 93 -26.39 1.20 -21.09
CA ARG A 93 -27.43 0.58 -21.91
C ARG A 93 -27.91 -0.75 -21.35
N ALA A 94 -27.00 -1.58 -20.84
CA ALA A 94 -27.34 -2.85 -20.23
C ALA A 94 -28.18 -2.66 -18.95
N GLU A 95 -27.91 -1.63 -18.15
CA GLU A 95 -28.66 -1.32 -16.92
C GLU A 95 -30.15 -1.00 -17.17
N ILE A 96 -30.48 -0.38 -18.30
CA ILE A 96 -31.87 -0.04 -18.66
C ILE A 96 -32.51 -1.05 -19.63
N SER A 97 -31.77 -2.10 -20.01
CA SER A 97 -32.25 -3.13 -20.94
C SER A 97 -33.08 -4.18 -20.21
N ALA A 98 -34.15 -4.66 -20.85
CA ALA A 98 -34.89 -5.83 -20.37
C ALA A 98 -34.05 -7.12 -20.46
N ASP A 99 -33.06 -7.17 -21.36
CA ASP A 99 -32.08 -8.25 -21.47
C ASP A 99 -30.66 -7.64 -21.49
N PRO A 100 -30.02 -7.52 -20.31
CA PRO A 100 -28.64 -7.04 -20.21
C PRO A 100 -27.61 -7.99 -20.85
N ALA A 101 -27.88 -9.30 -20.86
CA ALA A 101 -26.94 -10.30 -21.38
C ALA A 101 -26.78 -10.18 -22.90
N ALA A 102 -27.87 -9.93 -23.62
CA ALA A 102 -27.83 -9.67 -25.06
C ALA A 102 -26.99 -8.42 -25.41
N VAL A 103 -27.08 -7.36 -24.61
CA VAL A 103 -26.29 -6.11 -24.80
C VAL A 103 -24.79 -6.39 -24.71
N TYR A 104 -24.38 -7.16 -23.69
CA TYR A 104 -22.99 -7.55 -23.51
C TYR A 104 -22.48 -8.51 -24.60
N ALA A 105 -23.32 -9.44 -25.05
CA ALA A 105 -23.00 -10.36 -26.15
C ALA A 105 -22.76 -9.61 -27.48
N ILE A 106 -23.61 -8.64 -27.82
CA ILE A 106 -23.43 -7.80 -29.02
C ILE A 106 -22.09 -7.05 -28.96
N ALA A 107 -21.74 -6.53 -27.79
CA ALA A 107 -20.47 -5.82 -27.59
C ALA A 107 -19.26 -6.75 -27.42
N SER A 108 -19.45 -8.07 -27.34
CA SER A 108 -18.40 -9.07 -27.06
C SER A 108 -17.58 -8.75 -25.79
N ILE A 109 -18.24 -8.24 -24.75
CA ILE A 109 -17.61 -7.95 -23.46
C ILE A 109 -18.27 -8.75 -22.33
N ALA A 110 -17.50 -9.12 -21.32
CA ALA A 110 -18.05 -9.76 -20.13
C ALA A 110 -18.75 -8.72 -19.23
N ALA A 111 -19.87 -9.13 -18.62
CA ALA A 111 -20.52 -8.36 -17.57
C ALA A 111 -19.59 -8.22 -16.36
N ARG A 112 -19.72 -7.09 -15.63
CA ARG A 112 -19.01 -6.91 -14.37
C ARG A 112 -19.54 -7.90 -13.34
N GLN A 113 -18.64 -8.62 -12.66
CA GLN A 113 -19.02 -9.46 -11.54
C GLN A 113 -19.44 -8.60 -10.34
N ALA A 114 -20.55 -8.97 -9.71
CA ALA A 114 -20.95 -8.37 -8.45
C ALA A 114 -19.93 -8.70 -7.35
N PRO A 115 -19.67 -7.78 -6.40
CA PRO A 115 -18.87 -8.10 -5.23
C PRO A 115 -19.48 -9.29 -4.49
N THR A 116 -18.67 -10.29 -4.14
CA THR A 116 -19.12 -11.39 -3.29
C THR A 116 -19.24 -10.87 -1.85
N PRO A 117 -20.40 -11.00 -1.19
CA PRO A 117 -20.52 -10.64 0.21
C PRO A 117 -19.51 -11.42 1.05
N GLN A 118 -18.75 -10.72 1.89
CA GLN A 118 -17.92 -11.39 2.88
C GLN A 118 -18.83 -12.05 3.92
N GLY A 119 -18.51 -13.27 4.34
CA GLY A 119 -19.28 -13.96 5.38
C GLY A 119 -19.26 -13.22 6.73
N PRO A 120 -20.00 -13.73 7.73
CA PRO A 120 -19.99 -13.18 9.08
C PRO A 120 -18.57 -13.03 9.64
N PRO A 121 -18.32 -12.04 10.51
CA PRO A 121 -17.02 -11.91 11.14
C PRO A 121 -16.72 -13.14 12.01
N ALA A 122 -15.44 -13.47 12.16
CA ALA A 122 -15.01 -14.46 13.14
C ALA A 122 -15.20 -13.92 14.57
N ALA A 123 -15.43 -14.81 15.53
CA ALA A 123 -15.53 -14.43 16.94
C ALA A 123 -14.22 -13.79 17.41
N PRO A 124 -14.27 -12.67 18.17
CA PRO A 124 -13.09 -12.14 18.83
C PRO A 124 -12.44 -13.18 19.75
N THR A 125 -11.13 -13.10 19.90
CA THR A 125 -10.33 -14.04 20.72
C THR A 125 -9.36 -13.27 21.60
N ALA A 126 -8.65 -13.98 22.50
CA ALA A 126 -7.64 -13.39 23.38
C ALA A 126 -8.14 -12.15 24.14
N VAL A 127 -9.35 -12.23 24.70
CA VAL A 127 -9.88 -11.15 25.54
C VAL A 127 -9.07 -11.07 26.82
N THR A 128 -8.42 -9.93 27.03
CA THR A 128 -7.60 -9.67 28.22
C THR A 128 -8.13 -8.46 28.96
N CYS A 129 -8.06 -8.53 30.28
CA CYS A 129 -8.52 -7.49 31.19
C CYS A 129 -7.37 -7.16 32.15
N THR A 130 -6.93 -5.90 32.17
CA THR A 130 -5.82 -5.44 32.99
C THR A 130 -6.28 -4.26 33.84
N LEU A 131 -6.10 -4.34 35.16
CA LEU A 131 -6.39 -3.25 36.07
C LEU A 131 -5.22 -2.26 36.10
N GLY A 132 -5.50 -0.98 35.82
CA GLY A 132 -4.56 0.11 35.99
C GLY A 132 -4.42 0.53 37.46
N SER A 133 -3.34 1.24 37.78
CA SER A 133 -3.11 1.81 39.12
C SER A 133 -4.12 2.90 39.50
N ASP A 134 -4.84 3.43 38.52
CA ASP A 134 -5.94 4.38 38.65
C ASP A 134 -7.30 3.69 38.94
N GLY A 135 -7.32 2.35 39.03
CA GLY A 135 -8.54 1.56 39.23
C GLY A 135 -9.36 1.35 37.97
N VAL A 136 -8.87 1.79 36.80
CA VAL A 136 -9.56 1.61 35.52
C VAL A 136 -9.13 0.30 34.89
N THR A 137 -10.11 -0.52 34.49
CA THR A 137 -9.82 -1.77 33.78
C THR A 137 -9.70 -1.51 32.30
N THR A 138 -8.58 -1.90 31.69
CA THR A 138 -8.40 -1.89 30.23
C THR A 138 -8.73 -3.27 29.67
N ILE A 139 -9.65 -3.31 28.70
CA ILE A 139 -10.07 -4.54 28.01
C ILE A 139 -9.56 -4.50 26.57
N THR A 140 -8.86 -5.56 26.16
CA THR A 140 -8.35 -5.72 24.79
C THR A 140 -8.69 -7.10 24.23
N TRP A 141 -8.70 -7.25 22.90
CA TRP A 141 -9.01 -8.52 22.23
C TRP A 141 -8.39 -8.58 20.83
N ALA A 142 -8.20 -9.79 20.31
CA ALA A 142 -7.88 -10.07 18.91
C ALA A 142 -9.15 -10.21 18.05
N GLY A 143 -9.06 -9.82 16.78
CA GLY A 143 -10.20 -9.75 15.86
C GLY A 143 -9.94 -8.82 14.68
N SER A 144 -10.63 -9.05 13.56
CA SER A 144 -10.53 -8.23 12.36
C SER A 144 -11.15 -6.86 12.59
N THR A 145 -10.48 -5.79 12.14
CA THR A 145 -11.01 -4.41 12.12
C THR A 145 -11.56 -4.01 10.74
N GLN A 146 -11.43 -4.88 9.73
CA GLN A 146 -11.90 -4.59 8.38
C GLN A 146 -13.44 -4.63 8.32
N GLY A 147 -14.04 -3.44 8.30
CA GLY A 147 -15.50 -3.25 8.26
C GLY A 147 -16.23 -3.90 9.43
N THR A 148 -15.56 -4.02 10.58
CA THR A 148 -16.05 -4.74 11.76
C THR A 148 -16.10 -3.82 12.97
N THR A 149 -17.23 -3.78 13.66
CA THR A 149 -17.39 -3.11 14.96
C THR A 149 -17.59 -4.14 16.06
N PHE A 150 -17.39 -3.72 17.32
CA PHE A 150 -17.50 -4.62 18.46
C PHE A 150 -18.54 -4.12 19.48
N THR A 151 -19.19 -5.08 20.13
CA THR A 151 -19.96 -4.86 21.36
C THR A 151 -19.36 -5.72 22.46
N VAL A 152 -19.31 -5.16 23.67
CA VAL A 152 -18.81 -5.80 24.88
C VAL A 152 -19.93 -5.88 25.89
N GLU A 153 -20.08 -7.06 26.48
CA GLU A 153 -20.94 -7.28 27.64
C GLU A 153 -20.09 -7.60 28.86
N ARG A 154 -20.62 -7.21 30.03
CA ARG A 154 -19.98 -7.39 31.33
C ARG A 154 -20.88 -8.17 32.27
N GLU A 155 -20.30 -9.14 32.94
CA GLU A 155 -20.86 -9.88 34.07
C GLU A 155 -20.03 -9.57 35.32
N LEU A 156 -20.68 -9.45 36.48
CA LEU A 156 -20.01 -9.18 37.76
C LEU A 156 -20.37 -10.26 38.78
N LEU A 157 -19.36 -10.79 39.46
CA LEU A 157 -19.52 -11.56 40.68
C LEU A 157 -19.14 -10.67 41.84
N MET A 158 -20.08 -10.38 42.73
CA MET A 158 -19.88 -9.60 43.93
C MET A 158 -19.24 -10.45 45.03
N ALA A 159 -18.58 -9.82 46.00
CA ALA A 159 -17.92 -10.51 47.11
C ALA A 159 -18.90 -11.25 48.03
N ASP A 160 -20.17 -10.87 48.04
CA ASP A 160 -21.25 -11.57 48.76
C ASP A 160 -21.78 -12.81 48.01
N GLY A 161 -21.21 -13.13 46.84
CA GLY A 161 -21.62 -14.25 45.99
C GLY A 161 -22.72 -13.92 44.98
N THR A 162 -23.28 -12.70 45.01
CA THR A 162 -24.30 -12.26 44.06
C THR A 162 -23.71 -12.12 42.66
N THR A 163 -24.38 -12.69 41.65
CA THR A 163 -23.95 -12.57 40.24
C THR A 163 -24.89 -11.63 39.48
N VAL A 164 -24.32 -10.58 38.89
CA VAL A 164 -24.98 -9.74 37.90
C VAL A 164 -24.67 -10.33 36.51
N PRO A 165 -25.67 -10.84 35.77
CA PRO A 165 -25.45 -11.52 34.50
C PRO A 165 -24.87 -10.59 33.42
N PHE A 166 -24.33 -11.17 32.35
CA PHE A 166 -23.85 -10.41 31.20
C PHE A 166 -24.90 -9.40 30.70
N ALA A 167 -24.53 -8.13 30.75
CA ALA A 167 -25.30 -7.02 30.24
C ALA A 167 -24.44 -6.13 29.34
N ALA A 168 -25.08 -5.38 28.43
CA ALA A 168 -24.40 -4.46 27.53
C ALA A 168 -23.56 -3.46 28.32
N PHE A 169 -22.26 -3.42 28.01
CA PHE A 169 -21.31 -2.50 28.63
C PHE A 169 -20.87 -1.43 27.64
N ALA A 170 -20.47 -1.83 26.43
CA ALA A 170 -20.01 -0.91 25.41
C ALA A 170 -20.36 -1.42 24.01
N GLY A 171 -20.63 -0.51 23.06
CA GLY A 171 -20.81 -0.85 21.65
C GLY A 171 -21.71 0.15 20.92
N PRO A 172 -21.52 0.38 19.61
CA PRO A 172 -20.42 -0.09 18.76
C PRO A 172 -19.09 0.59 19.13
N THR A 173 -18.02 -0.17 19.30
CA THR A 173 -16.72 0.36 19.76
C THR A 173 -15.51 -0.27 19.04
N GLY A 174 -14.35 0.37 19.20
CA GLY A 174 -13.03 -0.14 18.83
C GLY A 174 -12.32 -0.80 20.03
N ARG A 175 -11.02 -1.09 19.88
CA ARG A 175 -10.16 -1.61 20.95
C ARG A 175 -8.93 -0.70 21.12
N PRO A 176 -8.38 -0.53 22.33
CA PRO A 176 -8.88 -1.04 23.62
C PRO A 176 -10.10 -0.27 24.13
N ILE A 177 -10.79 -0.78 25.15
CA ILE A 177 -11.80 -0.03 25.91
C ILE A 177 -11.43 0.03 27.38
N GLN A 178 -11.93 1.06 28.05
CA GLN A 178 -11.72 1.27 29.48
C GLN A 178 -13.03 1.11 30.24
N ASP A 179 -12.95 0.49 31.42
CA ASP A 179 -14.04 0.35 32.36
C ASP A 179 -13.62 0.88 33.72
N GLY A 180 -14.02 2.12 34.01
CA GLY A 180 -13.90 2.75 35.33
C GLY A 180 -15.18 2.63 36.17
N THR A 181 -16.13 1.79 35.75
CA THR A 181 -17.46 1.69 36.37
C THR A 181 -17.66 0.37 37.12
N VAL A 182 -16.60 -0.40 37.33
CA VAL A 182 -16.65 -1.63 38.12
C VAL A 182 -16.93 -1.25 39.58
N PRO A 183 -18.07 -1.67 40.18
CA PRO A 183 -18.41 -1.29 41.53
C PRO A 183 -17.42 -1.84 42.57
N VAL A 184 -17.19 -1.07 43.63
CA VAL A 184 -16.48 -1.56 44.81
C VAL A 184 -17.22 -2.78 45.40
N GLY A 185 -16.47 -3.77 45.86
CA GLY A 185 -17.03 -5.04 46.34
C GLY A 185 -17.27 -6.08 45.24
N THR A 186 -16.87 -5.80 43.99
CA THR A 186 -16.77 -6.82 42.94
C THR A 186 -15.60 -7.77 43.23
N ALA A 187 -15.85 -9.08 43.24
CA ALA A 187 -14.83 -10.11 43.36
C ALA A 187 -14.22 -10.47 42.00
N THR A 188 -15.06 -10.61 40.97
CA THR A 188 -14.65 -10.93 39.60
C THR A 188 -15.49 -10.16 38.59
N ALA A 189 -14.86 -9.60 37.56
CA ALA A 189 -15.55 -9.06 36.39
C ALA A 189 -15.19 -9.90 35.15
N ARG A 190 -16.20 -10.28 34.36
CA ARG A 190 -16.00 -11.02 33.10
C ARG A 190 -16.49 -10.19 31.92
N TYR A 191 -15.70 -10.16 30.86
CA TYR A 191 -16.00 -9.40 29.65
C TYR A 191 -16.02 -10.31 28.44
N ARG A 192 -17.10 -10.28 27.66
CA ARG A 192 -17.18 -10.99 26.38
C ARG A 192 -17.44 -10.02 25.24
N VAL A 193 -16.87 -10.32 24.08
CA VAL A 193 -16.88 -9.42 22.92
C VAL A 193 -17.55 -10.13 21.74
N LYS A 194 -18.39 -9.41 21.01
CA LYS A 194 -18.99 -9.87 19.75
C LYS A 194 -18.66 -8.88 18.64
N ALA A 195 -18.21 -9.41 17.51
CA ALA A 195 -17.95 -8.66 16.28
C ALA A 195 -19.20 -8.59 15.39
N PHE A 196 -19.39 -7.45 14.72
CA PHE A 196 -20.47 -7.17 13.78
C PHE A 196 -19.91 -6.65 12.45
N ARG A 197 -20.51 -7.08 11.33
CA ARG A 197 -20.25 -6.57 9.98
C ARG A 197 -21.60 -6.36 9.29
N GLY A 198 -22.03 -5.10 9.16
CA GLY A 198 -23.39 -4.81 8.70
C GLY A 198 -24.42 -5.52 9.58
N ASN A 199 -25.30 -6.32 8.98
CA ASN A 199 -26.33 -7.09 9.69
C ASN A 199 -25.85 -8.49 10.15
N GLN A 200 -24.59 -8.85 9.90
CA GLN A 200 -24.02 -10.13 10.32
C GLN A 200 -23.27 -9.98 11.65
N SER A 201 -23.32 -11.03 12.48
CA SER A 201 -22.59 -11.07 13.75
C SER A 201 -21.84 -12.40 13.92
N SER A 202 -20.77 -12.32 14.68
CA SER A 202 -20.00 -13.48 15.14
C SER A 202 -20.66 -14.15 16.37
N ALA A 203 -20.14 -15.31 16.77
CA ALA A 203 -20.36 -15.82 18.12
C ALA A 203 -19.68 -14.91 19.16
N TRP A 204 -20.11 -14.99 20.43
CA TRP A 204 -19.39 -14.33 21.52
C TRP A 204 -18.01 -14.95 21.70
N SER A 205 -17.03 -14.13 22.08
CA SER A 205 -15.72 -14.60 22.52
C SER A 205 -15.84 -15.43 23.79
N THR A 206 -14.82 -16.25 24.06
CA THR A 206 -14.55 -16.69 25.44
C THR A 206 -14.34 -15.44 26.31
N PRO A 207 -14.96 -15.36 27.51
CA PRO A 207 -14.81 -14.19 28.35
C PRO A 207 -13.38 -14.00 28.85
N GLY A 208 -12.89 -12.76 28.80
CA GLY A 208 -11.74 -12.34 29.59
C GLY A 208 -12.16 -12.15 31.04
N VAL A 209 -11.27 -12.47 31.98
CA VAL A 209 -11.56 -12.45 33.42
C VAL A 209 -10.64 -11.46 34.11
N LEU A 210 -11.22 -10.57 34.90
CA LEU A 210 -10.53 -9.73 35.87
C LEU A 210 -10.88 -10.23 37.28
N GLN A 211 -9.87 -10.68 38.02
CA GLN A 211 -10.01 -11.05 39.42
C GLN A 211 -9.57 -9.87 40.31
N LEU A 212 -10.43 -9.44 41.22
CA LEU A 212 -10.20 -8.27 42.09
C LEU A 212 -9.97 -8.67 43.55
N VAL A 213 -10.47 -9.83 43.98
CA VAL A 213 -10.24 -10.40 45.32
C VAL A 213 -9.71 -11.82 45.16
N ASN A 214 -8.65 -12.18 45.88
CA ASN A 214 -8.15 -13.56 45.89
C ASN A 214 -9.18 -14.47 46.57
N ASN A 215 -9.49 -15.63 45.96
CA ASN A 215 -10.50 -16.58 46.47
C ASN A 215 -10.27 -17.04 47.92
N GLU A 216 -9.05 -16.96 48.43
CA GLU A 216 -8.72 -17.33 49.82
C GLU A 216 -9.30 -16.36 50.85
N THR A 217 -9.47 -15.08 50.49
CA THR A 217 -9.98 -14.04 51.41
C THR A 217 -11.50 -14.07 51.56
N LEU A 218 -12.23 -14.56 50.54
CA LEU A 218 -13.69 -14.69 50.55
C LEU A 218 -14.15 -15.79 51.52
N ALA A 219 -13.44 -16.92 51.57
CA ALA A 219 -13.71 -17.98 52.54
C ALA A 219 -13.47 -17.53 53.99
N ALA A 220 -12.43 -16.72 54.22
CA ALA A 220 -12.08 -16.22 55.55
C ALA A 220 -13.08 -15.18 56.09
N ASN A 221 -13.68 -14.35 55.22
CA ASN A 221 -14.69 -13.36 55.65
C ASN A 221 -16.06 -13.99 55.96
N ASN A 222 -16.46 -15.04 55.24
CA ASN A 222 -17.70 -15.76 55.53
C ASN A 222 -17.66 -16.54 56.86
N LEU A 223 -16.46 -16.89 57.34
CA LEU A 223 -16.25 -17.51 58.66
C LEU A 223 -16.29 -16.53 59.83
N ARG A 224 -16.15 -15.21 59.58
CA ARG A 224 -16.17 -14.17 60.63
C ARG A 224 -17.52 -13.49 60.84
N LEU A 225 -18.48 -13.67 59.94
CA LEU A 225 -19.86 -13.18 60.12
C LEU A 225 -20.80 -14.21 60.78
N ALA A 226 -20.35 -15.45 60.97
CA ALA A 226 -21.15 -16.54 61.54
C ALA A 226 -20.82 -16.87 63.00
N ALA A 227 -20.11 -15.98 63.72
CA ALA A 227 -19.75 -16.12 65.13
C ALA A 227 -20.39 -15.03 65.99
#